data_AF-A0A3B8LFY0-F1
#
_entry.id   AF-A0A3B8LFY0-F1
#
_cell.length_a   1.000
_cell.length_b   1.000
_cell.length_c   1.000
_cell.angle_alpha   90.00
_cell.angle_beta   90.00
_cell.angle_gamma   90.00
#
_symmetry.space_group_name_H-M   'P 1'
#
loop_
_entity.id
_entity.type
_entity.pdbx_description
1 polymer ?
#
loop_
_entity_poly.entity_id
_entity_poly.type
_entity_poly.pdbx_seq_one_letter_code
_entity_poly.pdbx_strand_id
1 'polypeptide(L)'
;MLASSKEQSSRFLRVHRLCIVFVLLLMAPTQNLASVQTIRHELKKALSKGLLSFATGTQKDVMLSVHELSGLRSYLWRRYKKEVQHNPTRRLEHATNKLTFDKKTMHYFVKKIGRPPKSGYPLYIALHGGGNASSSLNDAQWRHMQRYYRTSVKAGVYVAPRGISNTSDLHAR
;
A
#
# COMPACT_ATOMS: atom_id res chain seq x y z
N MET A 1 11.10 -60.74 15.52
CA MET A 1 10.62 -60.40 14.16
C MET A 1 9.60 -59.28 14.28
N LEU A 2 9.69 -58.24 13.42
CA LEU A 2 8.62 -57.58 12.64
C LEU A 2 7.18 -57.59 13.22
N ALA A 3 6.36 -56.53 13.24
CA ALA A 3 6.44 -55.08 12.97
C ALA A 3 5.13 -54.44 13.58
N SER A 4 4.73 -53.16 13.47
CA SER A 4 5.18 -51.95 12.74
C SER A 4 4.64 -50.67 13.43
N SER A 5 4.92 -49.48 12.87
CA SER A 5 4.48 -48.15 13.35
C SER A 5 3.15 -47.65 12.74
N LYS A 6 2.32 -46.97 13.55
CA LYS A 6 1.30 -45.95 13.15
C LYS A 6 1.11 -44.97 14.32
N GLU A 7 1.91 -43.92 14.46
CA GLU A 7 1.94 -42.66 13.69
C GLU A 7 0.73 -41.72 13.95
N GLN A 8 1.05 -40.50 14.36
CA GLN A 8 0.12 -39.46 14.86
C GLN A 8 -0.59 -38.74 13.71
N SER A 9 -1.88 -38.42 13.88
CA SER A 9 -2.60 -37.50 12.98
C SER A 9 -2.93 -36.18 13.66
N SER A 10 -1.97 -35.26 13.72
CA SER A 10 -2.27 -33.84 13.91
C SER A 10 -2.57 -33.21 12.56
N ARG A 11 -3.71 -32.52 12.44
CA ARG A 11 -4.18 -31.94 11.17
C ARG A 11 -3.39 -30.69 10.78
N PHE A 12 -2.18 -30.88 10.24
CA PHE A 12 -1.47 -29.83 9.52
C PHE A 12 -2.21 -29.46 8.24
N LEU A 13 -2.74 -28.24 8.19
CA LEU A 13 -3.37 -27.71 6.99
C LEU A 13 -2.29 -27.40 5.94
N ARG A 14 -2.05 -28.34 5.00
CA ARG A 14 -1.19 -28.10 3.82
C ARG A 14 -1.85 -27.10 2.86
N VAL A 15 -1.80 -25.81 3.21
CA VAL A 15 -2.15 -24.72 2.31
C VAL A 15 -1.16 -24.73 1.14
N HIS A 16 -1.63 -25.19 -0.02
CA HIS A 16 -0.79 -25.28 -1.21
C HIS A 16 -0.30 -23.91 -1.68
N ARG A 17 0.92 -23.92 -2.26
CA ARG A 17 1.86 -22.80 -2.48
C ARG A 17 1.37 -21.50 -3.16
N LEU A 18 0.11 -21.38 -3.59
CA LEU A 18 -0.34 -20.25 -4.42
C LEU A 18 -0.87 -19.03 -3.63
N CYS A 19 -1.54 -19.20 -2.49
CA CYS A 19 -2.36 -18.10 -1.93
C CYS A 19 -1.58 -17.05 -1.10
N ILE A 20 -0.47 -17.41 -0.46
CA ILE A 20 0.21 -16.52 0.51
C ILE A 20 1.11 -15.46 -0.17
N VAL A 21 1.59 -15.72 -1.38
CA VAL A 21 2.39 -14.75 -2.17
C VAL A 21 1.56 -13.49 -2.52
N PHE A 22 0.24 -13.63 -2.64
CA PHE A 22 -0.64 -12.59 -3.19
C PHE A 22 -0.86 -11.40 -2.24
N VAL A 23 -0.94 -11.63 -0.93
CA VAL A 23 -1.33 -10.59 0.05
C VAL A 23 -0.19 -9.62 0.36
N LEU A 24 1.08 -10.05 0.25
CA LEU A 24 2.25 -9.19 0.43
C LEU A 24 2.64 -8.42 -0.85
N LEU A 25 2.19 -8.86 -2.03
CA LEU A 25 2.49 -8.18 -3.31
C LEU A 25 1.72 -6.88 -3.50
N LEU A 26 0.53 -6.73 -2.90
CA LEU A 26 -0.40 -5.63 -3.15
C LEU A 26 -0.01 -4.27 -2.53
N MET A 27 1.05 -4.21 -1.73
CA MET A 27 1.52 -2.99 -1.04
C MET A 27 2.91 -2.51 -1.50
N ALA A 28 3.53 -3.20 -2.45
CA ALA A 28 4.82 -2.83 -3.02
C ALA A 28 4.66 -2.43 -4.49
N PRO A 29 4.82 -1.15 -4.86
CA PRO A 29 4.90 -0.74 -6.26
C PRO A 29 6.29 -1.10 -6.80
N THR A 30 6.52 -2.39 -7.07
CA THR A 30 7.52 -2.96 -8.00
C THR A 30 7.56 -4.48 -7.82
N GLN A 31 7.25 -5.22 -8.88
CA GLN A 31 7.59 -6.64 -8.98
C GLN A 31 9.10 -6.76 -9.23
N ASN A 32 9.89 -6.94 -8.18
CA ASN A 32 11.33 -7.19 -8.31
C ASN A 32 11.79 -8.13 -7.18
N LEU A 33 12.60 -9.14 -7.52
CA LEU A 33 13.10 -10.16 -6.59
C LEU A 33 13.88 -9.58 -5.39
N ALA A 34 14.42 -8.37 -5.56
CA ALA A 34 15.02 -7.58 -4.49
C ALA A 34 14.05 -7.36 -3.30
N SER A 35 12.76 -7.11 -3.54
CA SER A 35 11.79 -6.79 -2.47
C SER A 35 11.61 -7.95 -1.48
N VAL A 36 11.59 -9.19 -1.96
CA VAL A 36 11.46 -10.39 -1.12
C VAL A 36 12.71 -10.61 -0.25
N GLN A 37 13.90 -10.30 -0.79
CA GLN A 37 15.15 -10.37 -0.02
C GLN A 37 15.21 -9.26 1.03
N THR A 38 14.80 -8.04 0.70
CA THR A 38 14.66 -6.93 1.66
C THR A 38 13.66 -7.27 2.77
N ILE A 39 12.49 -7.82 2.44
CA ILE A 39 11.50 -8.27 3.42
C ILE A 39 12.10 -9.34 4.34
N ARG A 40 12.80 -10.36 3.81
CA ARG A 40 13.49 -11.37 4.62
C ARG A 40 14.59 -10.78 5.51
N HIS A 41 15.37 -9.82 5.03
CA HIS A 41 16.40 -9.14 5.82
C HIS A 41 15.79 -8.30 6.96
N GLU A 42 14.73 -7.54 6.68
CA GLU A 42 14.02 -6.75 7.68
C GLU A 42 13.24 -7.62 8.68
N LEU A 43 12.73 -8.79 8.25
CA LEU A 43 12.22 -9.83 9.16
C LEU A 43 13.31 -10.25 10.16
N LYS A 44 14.49 -10.65 9.65
CA LYS A 44 15.64 -11.05 10.47
C LYS A 44 16.10 -9.94 11.43
N LYS A 45 16.01 -8.68 11.01
CA LYS A 45 16.35 -7.49 11.80
C LYS A 45 15.29 -7.11 12.84
N ALA A 46 14.03 -7.49 12.63
CA ALA A 46 12.97 -7.39 13.63
C ALA A 46 13.08 -8.54 14.65
N LEU A 47 13.37 -9.77 14.18
CA LEU A 47 13.67 -10.94 15.00
C LEU A 47 14.87 -10.71 15.93
N SER A 48 15.99 -10.20 15.41
CA SER A 48 17.21 -9.96 16.21
C SER A 48 17.06 -8.84 17.27
N LYS A 49 15.95 -8.10 17.26
CA LYS A 49 15.59 -7.11 18.27
C LYS A 49 14.65 -7.65 19.35
N GLY A 50 14.46 -8.97 19.41
CA GLY A 50 13.58 -9.63 20.38
C GLY A 50 12.10 -9.33 20.20
N LEU A 51 11.69 -8.79 19.04
CA LEU A 51 10.31 -8.39 18.77
C LEU A 51 9.39 -9.57 18.38
N LEU A 52 9.99 -10.73 18.16
CA LEU A 52 9.41 -11.99 17.67
C LEU A 52 10.25 -13.13 18.26
N SER A 53 9.60 -14.19 18.77
CA SER A 53 10.27 -15.29 19.46
C SER A 53 10.08 -16.59 18.70
N PHE A 54 11.14 -17.14 18.11
CA PHE A 54 11.07 -18.47 17.51
C PHE A 54 12.28 -19.34 17.80
N ALA A 55 12.01 -20.64 18.00
CA ALA A 55 13.02 -21.67 18.15
C ALA A 55 13.89 -21.75 16.89
N THR A 56 15.21 -21.85 17.08
CA THR A 56 16.20 -21.81 16.00
C THR A 56 16.24 -23.12 15.21
N GLY A 57 15.38 -23.23 14.20
CA GLY A 57 15.46 -24.25 13.14
C GLY A 57 16.31 -23.75 11.96
N THR A 58 17.28 -24.54 11.53
CA THR A 58 18.25 -24.19 10.49
C THR A 58 17.71 -24.30 9.06
N GLN A 59 16.79 -23.41 8.61
CA GLN A 59 16.52 -23.28 7.15
C GLN A 59 15.84 -21.97 6.70
N LYS A 60 15.65 -21.86 5.37
CA LYS A 60 15.31 -20.63 4.60
C LYS A 60 13.96 -19.97 4.89
N ASP A 61 13.08 -20.61 5.66
CA ASP A 61 11.70 -20.18 5.86
C ASP A 61 11.41 -19.93 7.35
N VAL A 62 10.82 -18.76 7.64
CA VAL A 62 10.39 -18.37 8.98
C VAL A 62 8.91 -18.71 9.12
N MET A 63 8.58 -19.67 9.99
CA MET A 63 7.22 -19.86 10.46
C MET A 63 6.85 -18.68 11.37
N LEU A 64 5.70 -18.05 11.12
CA LEU A 64 5.15 -16.98 11.95
C LEU A 64 3.77 -17.41 12.45
N SER A 65 3.53 -17.29 13.74
CA SER A 65 2.18 -17.45 14.30
C SER A 65 1.27 -16.28 13.90
N VAL A 66 -0.05 -16.49 13.98
CA VAL A 66 -1.05 -15.44 13.69
C VAL A 66 -0.89 -14.23 14.62
N HIS A 67 -0.45 -14.44 15.86
CA HIS A 67 -0.16 -13.38 16.81
C HIS A 67 1.04 -12.51 16.35
N GLU A 68 2.14 -13.16 15.95
CA GLU A 68 3.34 -12.51 15.43
C GLU A 68 3.10 -11.71 14.15
N LEU A 69 2.21 -12.17 13.26
CA LEU A 69 1.83 -11.43 12.06
C LEU A 69 1.26 -10.03 12.37
N SER A 70 0.49 -9.87 13.46
CA SER A 70 -0.06 -8.58 13.85
C SER A 70 1.03 -7.61 14.33
N GLY A 71 1.98 -8.11 15.14
CA GLY A 71 3.15 -7.36 15.61
C GLY A 71 4.06 -6.92 14.46
N LEU A 72 4.41 -7.86 13.58
CA LEU A 72 5.23 -7.63 12.39
C LEU A 72 4.58 -6.61 11.43
N ARG A 73 3.29 -6.78 11.09
CA ARG A 73 2.54 -5.83 10.26
C ARG A 73 2.60 -4.42 10.85
N SER A 74 2.40 -4.31 12.16
CA SER A 74 2.43 -3.02 12.88
C SER A 74 3.83 -2.40 12.88
N TYR A 75 4.89 -3.21 12.99
CA TYR A 75 6.28 -2.77 12.88
C TYR A 75 6.59 -2.25 11.47
N LEU A 76 6.32 -3.05 10.44
CA LEU A 76 6.57 -2.70 9.04
C LEU A 76 5.81 -1.43 8.64
N TRP A 77 4.55 -1.30 9.05
CA TRP A 77 3.76 -0.09 8.79
C TRP A 77 4.33 1.16 9.47
N ARG A 78 4.80 1.05 10.73
CA ARG A 78 5.47 2.18 11.41
C ARG A 78 6.76 2.56 10.71
N ARG A 79 7.55 1.59 10.24
CA ARG A 79 8.78 1.83 9.48
C ARG A 79 8.49 2.53 8.14
N TYR A 80 7.62 1.94 7.32
CA TYR A 80 7.22 2.49 6.02
C TYR A 80 6.72 3.93 6.13
N LYS A 81 5.86 4.23 7.13
CA LYS A 81 5.41 5.61 7.38
C LYS A 81 6.59 6.56 7.66
N LYS A 82 7.56 6.16 8.48
CA LYS A 82 8.76 6.99 8.72
C LYS A 82 9.56 7.20 7.45
N GLU A 83 9.80 6.16 6.66
CA GLU A 83 10.55 6.24 5.40
C GLU A 83 9.88 7.18 4.40
N VAL A 84 8.57 7.01 4.16
CA VAL A 84 7.79 7.86 3.25
C VAL A 84 7.71 9.31 3.73
N GLN A 85 7.60 9.56 5.04
CA GLN A 85 7.57 10.91 5.60
C GLN A 85 8.90 11.67 5.40
N HIS A 86 10.04 10.97 5.40
CA HIS A 86 11.36 11.58 5.22
C HIS A 86 11.85 11.53 3.76
N ASN A 87 11.18 10.78 2.87
CA ASN A 87 11.53 10.68 1.47
C ASN A 87 11.40 12.06 0.77
N PRO A 88 12.48 12.62 0.19
CA PRO A 88 12.45 13.97 -0.38
C PRO A 88 11.52 14.08 -1.59
N THR A 89 11.45 13.04 -2.43
CA THR A 89 10.54 12.99 -3.58
C THR A 89 9.08 13.06 -3.13
N ARG A 90 8.67 12.22 -2.15
CA ARG A 90 7.29 12.23 -1.62
C ARG A 90 6.93 13.56 -0.96
N ARG A 91 7.88 14.21 -0.30
CA ARG A 91 7.71 15.57 0.25
C ARG A 91 7.51 16.62 -0.85
N LEU A 92 8.29 16.56 -1.94
CA LEU A 92 8.17 17.47 -3.08
C LEU A 92 6.83 17.29 -3.82
N GLU A 93 6.38 16.05 -4.00
CA GLU A 93 5.09 15.72 -4.62
C GLU A 93 3.90 16.29 -3.81
N HIS A 94 4.00 16.28 -2.48
CA HIS A 94 3.01 16.92 -1.59
C HIS A 94 3.13 18.45 -1.55
N ALA A 95 4.34 19.02 -1.68
CA ALA A 95 4.53 20.46 -1.73
C ALA A 95 4.02 21.08 -3.05
N THR A 96 4.14 20.34 -4.16
CA THR A 96 3.77 20.80 -5.51
C THR A 96 2.39 20.33 -5.96
N ASN A 97 1.77 19.40 -5.24
CA ASN A 97 0.57 18.65 -5.64
C ASN A 97 0.68 18.00 -7.03
N LYS A 98 1.85 17.41 -7.31
CA LYS A 98 2.16 16.66 -8.54
C LYS A 98 2.72 15.29 -8.16
N LEU A 99 2.39 14.26 -8.93
CA LEU A 99 2.96 12.93 -8.84
C LEU A 99 3.56 12.60 -10.21
N THR A 100 4.87 12.34 -10.26
CA THR A 100 5.57 12.02 -11.50
C THR A 100 6.07 10.58 -11.47
N PHE A 101 5.77 9.84 -12.53
CA PHE A 101 6.24 8.47 -12.74
C PHE A 101 6.68 8.32 -14.20
N ASP A 102 7.93 7.88 -14.41
CA ASP A 102 8.62 7.98 -15.70
C ASP A 102 8.43 9.40 -16.31
N LYS A 103 7.92 9.52 -17.54
CA LYS A 103 7.71 10.78 -18.27
C LYS A 103 6.30 11.33 -18.11
N LYS A 104 5.50 10.81 -17.17
CA LYS A 104 4.10 11.19 -16.94
C LYS A 104 3.95 11.90 -15.59
N THR A 105 3.22 13.02 -15.59
CA THR A 105 2.92 13.79 -14.37
C THR A 105 1.41 13.91 -14.18
N MET A 106 0.93 13.45 -13.03
CA MET A 106 -0.44 13.62 -12.57
C MET A 106 -0.51 14.83 -11.63
N HIS A 107 -1.38 15.78 -11.91
CA HIS A 107 -1.69 16.87 -10.98
C HIS A 107 -2.81 16.43 -10.04
N TYR A 108 -2.84 16.95 -8.82
CA TYR A 108 -3.97 16.74 -7.92
C TYR A 108 -4.26 17.97 -7.07
N PHE A 109 -5.44 17.98 -6.46
CA PHE A 109 -5.80 18.91 -5.38
C PHE A 109 -5.99 18.11 -4.10
N VAL A 110 -5.57 18.64 -2.95
CA VAL A 110 -5.81 18.03 -1.64
C VAL A 110 -6.23 19.08 -0.62
N LYS A 111 -7.23 18.74 0.21
CA LYS A 111 -7.66 19.56 1.34
C LYS A 111 -8.01 18.68 2.53
N LYS A 112 -7.46 18.99 3.71
CA LYS A 112 -7.92 18.45 5.00
C LYS A 112 -9.11 19.29 5.46
N ILE A 113 -10.17 18.64 5.90
CA ILE A 113 -11.47 19.23 6.28
C ILE A 113 -11.86 18.70 7.66
N GLY A 114 -12.38 19.58 8.52
CA GLY A 114 -12.82 19.23 9.87
C GLY A 114 -11.67 18.81 10.81
N ARG A 115 -12.03 18.12 11.90
CA ARG A 115 -11.10 17.46 12.83
C ARG A 115 -11.11 15.94 12.59
N PRO A 116 -10.01 15.21 12.82
CA PRO A 116 -9.98 13.77 12.61
C PRO A 116 -10.79 13.05 13.71
N PRO A 117 -11.61 12.04 13.39
CA PRO A 117 -12.18 11.14 14.39
C PRO A 117 -11.08 10.21 14.96
N LYS A 118 -11.40 9.44 16.01
CA LYS A 118 -10.45 8.52 16.69
C LYS A 118 -9.79 7.51 15.73
N SER A 119 -10.47 7.11 14.66
CA SER A 119 -9.98 6.21 13.60
C SER A 119 -9.08 6.89 12.54
N GLY A 120 -8.88 8.20 12.61
CA GLY A 120 -8.20 9.00 11.58
C GLY A 120 -9.14 9.54 10.51
N TYR A 121 -8.64 10.43 9.66
CA TYR A 121 -9.46 11.02 8.58
C TYR A 121 -9.89 9.97 7.56
N PRO A 122 -11.18 9.90 7.17
CA PRO A 122 -11.59 9.22 5.94
C PRO A 122 -11.01 9.93 4.72
N LEU A 123 -10.77 9.17 3.64
CA LEU A 123 -10.29 9.67 2.36
C LEU A 123 -11.43 9.72 1.35
N TYR A 124 -11.63 10.89 0.73
CA TYR A 124 -12.58 11.09 -0.36
C TYR A 124 -11.81 11.42 -1.64
N ILE A 125 -12.11 10.71 -2.73
CA ILE A 125 -11.48 10.92 -4.04
C ILE A 125 -12.56 11.36 -5.02
N ALA A 126 -12.49 12.61 -5.47
CA ALA A 126 -13.41 13.20 -6.44
C ALA A 126 -12.79 13.19 -7.84
N LEU A 127 -13.28 12.30 -8.70
CA LEU A 127 -12.81 12.13 -10.07
C LEU A 127 -13.62 13.00 -11.04
N HIS A 128 -12.95 13.57 -12.04
CA HIS A 128 -13.61 14.26 -13.16
C HIS A 128 -13.79 13.30 -14.35
N GLY A 129 -14.81 13.55 -15.18
CA GLY A 129 -14.94 12.92 -16.49
C GLY A 129 -14.24 13.71 -17.60
N GLY A 130 -14.51 13.37 -18.85
CA GLY A 130 -14.19 14.25 -19.99
C GLY A 130 -12.89 13.97 -20.74
N GLY A 131 -12.30 12.79 -20.60
CA GLY A 131 -11.09 12.39 -21.35
C GLY A 131 -11.27 12.24 -22.85
N ASN A 132 -12.19 12.91 -23.55
CA ASN A 132 -12.20 12.97 -25.03
C ASN A 132 -12.46 14.44 -25.44
N ALA A 133 -11.74 15.37 -24.82
CA ALA A 133 -11.95 16.80 -24.96
C ALA A 133 -10.64 17.59 -24.85
N SER A 134 -10.69 18.88 -25.20
CA SER A 134 -9.54 19.78 -25.08
C SER A 134 -9.00 19.85 -23.64
N SER A 135 -7.72 20.19 -23.48
CA SER A 135 -7.12 20.33 -22.14
C SER A 135 -7.88 21.34 -21.30
N SER A 136 -8.24 22.50 -21.88
CA SER A 136 -9.00 23.54 -21.18
C SER A 136 -10.30 23.00 -20.56
N LEU A 137 -11.04 22.15 -21.28
CA LEU A 137 -12.29 21.56 -20.79
C LEU A 137 -12.05 20.46 -19.74
N ASN A 138 -11.02 19.63 -19.91
CA ASN A 138 -10.58 18.67 -18.89
C ASN A 138 -10.16 19.37 -17.59
N ASP A 139 -9.34 20.42 -17.71
CA ASP A 139 -8.83 21.17 -16.58
C ASP A 139 -9.96 21.99 -15.90
N ALA A 140 -10.98 22.42 -16.65
CA ALA A 140 -12.19 23.02 -16.09
C ALA A 140 -13.04 22.01 -15.30
N GLN A 141 -13.27 20.81 -15.82
CA GLN A 141 -13.97 19.74 -15.09
C GLN A 141 -13.20 19.32 -13.84
N TRP A 142 -11.87 19.20 -13.92
CA TRP A 142 -11.02 18.95 -12.76
C TRP A 142 -11.16 20.07 -11.71
N ARG A 143 -11.05 21.35 -12.09
CA ARG A 143 -11.28 22.49 -11.19
C ARG A 143 -12.67 22.45 -10.53
N HIS A 144 -13.70 22.01 -11.26
CA HIS A 144 -15.03 21.82 -10.68
C HIS A 144 -15.01 20.73 -9.59
N MET A 145 -14.39 19.58 -9.85
CA MET A 145 -14.28 18.50 -8.86
C MET A 145 -13.44 18.85 -7.63
N GLN A 146 -12.57 19.86 -7.67
CA GLN A 146 -11.90 20.37 -6.47
C GLN A 146 -12.87 20.98 -5.43
N ARG A 147 -14.10 21.31 -5.84
CA ARG A 147 -15.11 21.97 -4.98
C ARG A 147 -16.48 21.28 -4.92
N TYR A 148 -16.91 20.57 -5.97
CA TYR A 148 -18.28 20.06 -6.13
C TYR A 148 -18.79 19.23 -4.95
N TYR A 149 -18.13 18.11 -4.62
CA TYR A 149 -18.50 17.27 -3.47
C TYR A 149 -17.90 17.74 -2.14
N ARG A 150 -17.06 18.79 -2.16
CA ARG A 150 -16.24 19.17 -1.01
C ARG A 150 -17.07 19.74 0.14
N THR A 151 -18.18 20.41 -0.17
CA THR A 151 -19.13 20.96 0.82
C THR A 151 -19.88 19.88 1.59
N SER A 152 -20.06 18.69 1.01
CA SER A 152 -20.70 17.54 1.65
C SER A 152 -19.79 16.80 2.64
N VAL A 153 -18.49 17.09 2.66
CA VAL A 153 -17.53 16.44 3.57
C VAL A 153 -17.46 17.17 4.91
N LYS A 154 -18.01 16.55 5.96
CA LYS A 154 -17.95 17.08 7.34
C LYS A 154 -16.54 16.99 7.95
N ALA A 155 -15.83 15.89 7.72
CA ALA A 155 -14.43 15.72 8.11
C ALA A 155 -13.74 14.69 7.21
N GLY A 156 -12.50 14.93 6.79
CA GLY A 156 -11.75 14.02 5.93
C GLY A 156 -10.56 14.64 5.20
N VAL A 157 -9.85 13.82 4.45
CA VAL A 157 -8.94 14.28 3.39
C VAL A 157 -9.70 14.19 2.07
N TYR A 158 -9.94 15.34 1.43
CA TYR A 158 -10.54 15.44 0.12
C TYR A 158 -9.45 15.57 -0.94
N VAL A 159 -9.43 14.66 -1.91
CA VAL A 159 -8.47 14.65 -3.02
C VAL A 159 -9.24 14.71 -4.34
N ALA A 160 -8.83 15.58 -5.25
CA ALA A 160 -9.31 15.58 -6.63
C ALA A 160 -8.12 15.45 -7.58
N PRO A 161 -7.79 14.24 -8.08
CA PRO A 161 -6.75 14.06 -9.08
C PRO A 161 -7.24 14.55 -10.45
N ARG A 162 -6.29 14.99 -11.28
CA ARG A 162 -6.49 15.27 -12.70
C ARG A 162 -6.02 14.06 -13.52
N GLY A 163 -6.73 13.68 -14.56
CA GLY A 163 -6.32 12.62 -15.48
C GLY A 163 -4.91 12.85 -16.03
N ILE A 164 -4.13 11.77 -16.24
CA ILE A 164 -2.73 11.89 -16.69
C ILE A 164 -2.66 12.40 -18.14
N SER A 165 -3.66 12.09 -18.96
CA SER A 165 -3.85 12.61 -20.32
C SER A 165 -5.19 13.35 -20.44
N ASN A 166 -5.47 13.87 -21.64
CA ASN A 166 -6.80 14.34 -22.05
C ASN A 166 -7.58 13.25 -22.81
N THR A 167 -7.19 11.97 -22.67
CA THR A 167 -7.70 10.81 -23.42
C THR A 167 -8.31 9.76 -22.48
N SER A 168 -9.38 9.06 -22.91
CA SER A 168 -10.15 8.11 -22.07
C SER A 168 -9.62 6.68 -22.15
N ASP A 169 -8.66 6.45 -23.04
CA ASP A 169 -8.09 5.18 -23.45
C ASP A 169 -6.84 4.78 -22.64
N LEU A 170 -6.69 5.31 -21.41
CA LEU A 170 -5.58 5.01 -20.50
C LEU A 170 -5.49 3.53 -20.08
N HIS A 171 -6.45 2.69 -20.47
CA HIS A 171 -6.47 1.25 -20.27
C HIS A 171 -5.83 0.45 -21.42
N ALA A 172 -5.44 1.11 -22.52
CA ALA A 172 -4.95 0.49 -23.76
C ALA A 172 -3.68 1.16 -24.32
N ARG A 173 -2.85 1.74 -23.45
CA ARG A 173 -1.63 2.52 -23.79
C ARG A 173 -0.43 2.13 -22.93
#